data_AF-A0A954EH37-F1
#
_entry.id   AF-A0A954EH37-F1
#
_cell.length_a   1.000
_cell.length_b   1.000
_cell.length_c   1.000
_cell.angle_alpha   90.00
_cell.angle_beta   90.00
_cell.angle_gamma   90.00
#
_symmetry.space_group_name_H-M   'P 1'
#
loop_
_entity.id
_entity.type
_entity.pdbx_description
1 polymer ?
#
loop_
_entity_poly.entity_id
_entity_poly.type
_entity_poly.pdbx_seq_one_letter_code
_entity_poly.pdbx_strand_id
1 'polypeptide(L)'
;MENVLSWQTDHGDWPKNKDTTSGKFSGDGKKPAGTFDNGATTGELRLLARAYRVTENQRYKQAFLRGFDHILAAQYPNGGWPQYFPLSNGYHRHITFNDGTMIRVMEFLRDAGSSEDFDFLDKDRRSAALEAVDRGIDCIIKCQVIVNGVPTVWCAQHHAESLVPVLARSYEHPSLSGAESAGILMYLM
;
A
#
# COMPACT_ATOMS: atom_id res chain seq x y z
N MET A 1 -7.36 -8.88 18.60
CA MET A 1 -8.04 -8.61 17.31
C MET A 1 -9.16 -7.57 17.40
N GLU A 2 -10.02 -7.57 18.43
CA GLU A 2 -11.10 -6.56 18.52
C GLU A 2 -10.60 -5.11 18.47
N ASN A 3 -9.42 -4.85 19.05
CA ASN A 3 -8.75 -3.55 18.95
C ASN A 3 -8.51 -3.20 17.48
N VAL A 4 -7.73 -4.00 16.76
CA VAL A 4 -7.42 -3.83 15.33
C VAL A 4 -8.69 -3.65 14.48
N LEU A 5 -9.71 -4.49 14.68
CA LEU A 5 -10.98 -4.38 13.95
C LEU A 5 -11.68 -3.05 14.19
N SER A 6 -11.65 -2.51 15.41
CA SER A 6 -12.32 -1.25 15.74
C SER A 6 -11.70 -0.04 15.01
N TRP A 7 -10.44 -0.14 14.60
CA TRP A 7 -9.72 0.92 13.89
C TRP A 7 -9.92 0.91 12.37
N GLN A 8 -10.40 -0.19 11.77
CA GLN A 8 -10.62 -0.27 10.33
C GLN A 8 -11.63 0.79 9.89
N THR A 9 -11.33 1.57 8.85
CA THR A 9 -12.29 2.53 8.29
C THR A 9 -13.38 1.83 7.48
N ASP A 10 -14.38 2.60 7.04
CA ASP A 10 -15.43 2.10 6.15
C ASP A 10 -14.91 1.72 4.76
N HIS A 11 -13.73 2.23 4.37
CA HIS A 11 -13.06 1.84 3.13
C HIS A 11 -12.28 0.54 3.25
N GLY A 12 -11.96 0.11 4.47
CA GLY A 12 -11.24 -1.14 4.73
C GLY A 12 -9.76 -0.97 5.08
N ASP A 13 -9.26 0.26 5.16
CA ASP A 13 -7.87 0.60 5.52
C ASP A 13 -7.71 1.02 6.99
N TRP A 14 -6.46 1.27 7.42
CA TRP A 14 -6.09 1.63 8.79
C TRP A 14 -5.26 2.91 8.86
N PRO A 15 -5.34 3.64 9.98
CA PRO A 15 -4.59 4.89 10.14
C PRO A 15 -3.12 4.64 10.46
N LYS A 16 -2.24 5.48 9.90
CA LYS A 16 -0.82 5.48 10.25
C LYS A 16 -0.56 6.00 11.65
N ASN A 17 0.60 5.62 12.18
CA ASN A 17 1.15 6.12 13.46
C ASN A 17 0.19 5.93 14.65
N LYS A 18 -0.60 4.86 14.61
CA LYS A 18 -1.46 4.41 15.71
C LYS A 18 -1.11 2.97 16.05
N ASP A 19 -0.95 2.70 17.34
CA ASP A 19 -0.90 1.33 17.81
C ASP A 19 -2.34 0.78 17.86
N THR A 20 -2.73 0.11 16.79
CA THR A 20 -4.06 -0.49 16.64
C THR A 20 -4.26 -1.73 17.51
N THR A 21 -3.22 -2.17 18.23
CA THR A 21 -3.23 -3.36 19.09
C THR A 21 -3.44 -3.02 20.57
N SER A 22 -2.98 -1.86 21.05
CA SER A 22 -3.02 -1.50 22.48
C SER A 22 -4.42 -1.18 23.03
N GLY A 23 -5.33 -0.67 22.19
CA GLY A 23 -6.67 -0.30 22.64
C GLY A 23 -7.69 -0.28 21.51
N LYS A 24 -8.98 -0.41 21.87
CA LYS A 24 -10.06 -0.15 20.92
C LYS A 24 -10.09 1.33 20.56
N PHE A 25 -10.54 1.64 19.34
CA PHE A 25 -10.93 3.00 19.01
C PHE A 25 -12.03 3.45 19.97
N SER A 26 -11.75 4.51 20.73
CA SER A 26 -12.62 5.06 21.77
C SER A 26 -13.08 6.48 21.45
N GLY A 27 -12.97 6.91 20.19
CA GLY A 27 -13.34 8.27 19.81
C GLY A 27 -14.85 8.41 19.65
N ASP A 28 -15.43 9.49 20.20
CA ASP A 28 -16.84 9.88 20.05
C ASP A 28 -17.15 10.46 18.65
N GLY A 29 -16.30 10.20 17.65
CA GLY A 29 -16.32 10.86 16.35
C GLY A 29 -15.76 10.02 15.19
N LYS A 30 -15.53 10.67 14.05
CA LYS A 30 -15.07 10.01 12.82
C LYS A 30 -13.69 9.39 13.04
N LYS A 31 -13.52 8.12 12.63
CA LYS A 31 -12.22 7.43 12.65
C LYS A 31 -11.16 8.24 11.87
N PRO A 32 -9.89 8.23 12.31
CA PRO A 32 -8.82 8.83 11.53
C PRO A 32 -8.77 8.20 10.12
N ALA A 33 -8.38 8.98 9.13
CA ALA A 33 -8.28 8.49 7.75
C ALA A 33 -7.25 7.35 7.66
N GLY A 34 -7.62 6.29 6.96
CA GLY A 34 -6.70 5.22 6.64
C GLY A 34 -5.78 5.57 5.48
N THR A 35 -4.71 4.80 5.34
CA THR A 35 -3.60 5.09 4.43
C THR A 35 -2.74 3.84 4.22
N PHE A 36 -1.89 3.88 3.20
CA PHE A 36 -0.85 2.87 2.98
C PHE A 36 0.53 3.34 3.49
N ASP A 37 0.62 4.57 3.99
CA ASP A 37 1.83 5.18 4.53
C ASP A 37 2.32 4.51 5.82
N ASN A 38 3.62 4.55 6.08
CA ASN A 38 4.26 4.01 7.29
C ASN A 38 3.87 2.55 7.63
N GLY A 39 3.58 1.73 6.60
CA GLY A 39 3.20 0.33 6.77
C GLY A 39 1.77 0.10 7.30
N ALA A 40 0.98 1.16 7.42
CA ALA A 40 -0.44 1.04 7.76
C ALA A 40 -1.18 0.21 6.72
N THR A 41 -2.27 -0.42 7.15
CA THR A 41 -3.13 -1.31 6.36
C THR A 41 -2.49 -2.65 6.05
N THR A 42 -1.31 -2.69 5.42
CA THR A 42 -0.64 -3.97 5.08
C THR A 42 -0.25 -4.76 6.34
N GLY A 43 0.22 -4.08 7.39
CA GLY A 43 0.53 -4.71 8.68
C GLY A 43 -0.72 -5.33 9.35
N GLU A 44 -1.81 -4.57 9.43
CA GLU A 44 -3.06 -5.03 10.00
C GLU A 44 -3.69 -6.17 9.19
N LEU A 45 -3.62 -6.12 7.86
CA LEU A 45 -4.09 -7.20 6.99
C LEU A 45 -3.29 -8.49 7.21
N ARG A 46 -1.96 -8.42 7.32
CA ARG A 46 -1.14 -9.61 7.65
C ARG A 46 -1.51 -10.19 9.01
N LEU A 47 -1.77 -9.35 10.00
CA LEU A 47 -2.24 -9.79 11.32
C LEU A 47 -3.63 -10.44 11.25
N LEU A 48 -4.56 -9.87 10.49
CA LEU A 48 -5.90 -10.44 10.27
C LEU A 48 -5.86 -11.79 9.56
N ALA A 49 -5.01 -11.95 8.54
CA ALA A 49 -4.84 -13.22 7.84
C ALA A 49 -4.36 -14.33 8.81
N ARG A 50 -3.34 -14.03 9.61
CA ARG A 50 -2.83 -14.97 10.64
C ARG A 50 -3.88 -15.29 11.70
N ALA A 51 -4.60 -14.28 12.19
CA ALA A 51 -5.67 -14.49 13.16
C ALA A 51 -6.81 -15.34 12.60
N TYR A 52 -7.20 -15.14 11.34
CA TYR A 52 -8.23 -15.95 10.69
C TYR A 52 -7.78 -17.41 10.55
N ARG A 53 -6.53 -17.68 10.15
CA ARG A 53 -6.03 -19.06 10.02
C ARG A 53 -6.06 -19.86 11.33
N VAL A 54 -5.86 -19.18 12.46
CA VAL A 54 -5.85 -19.84 13.77
C VAL A 54 -7.27 -20.00 14.34
N THR A 55 -8.17 -19.06 14.04
CA THR A 55 -9.47 -18.96 14.75
C THR A 55 -10.68 -19.28 13.88
N GLU A 56 -10.52 -19.29 12.56
CA GLU A 56 -11.58 -19.34 11.54
C GLU A 56 -12.69 -18.31 11.72
N ASN A 57 -12.43 -17.25 12.50
CA ASN A 57 -13.43 -16.23 12.79
C ASN A 57 -13.70 -15.39 11.54
N GLN A 58 -14.92 -15.53 11.02
CA GLN A 58 -15.35 -14.88 9.79
C GLN A 58 -15.24 -13.35 9.85
N ARG A 59 -15.32 -12.72 11.02
CA ARG A 59 -15.12 -11.26 11.14
C ARG A 59 -13.71 -10.84 10.70
N TYR A 60 -12.70 -11.67 10.96
CA TYR A 60 -11.32 -11.38 10.56
C TYR A 60 -11.14 -11.54 9.05
N LYS A 61 -11.72 -12.61 8.47
CA LYS A 61 -11.74 -12.79 7.01
C LYS A 61 -12.45 -11.64 6.31
N GLN A 62 -13.64 -11.24 6.78
CA GLN A 62 -14.39 -10.15 6.15
C GLN A 62 -13.67 -8.80 6.27
N ALA A 63 -13.03 -8.53 7.41
CA ALA A 63 -12.19 -7.34 7.56
C ALA A 63 -10.97 -7.38 6.64
N PHE A 64 -10.31 -8.54 6.52
CA PHE A 64 -9.21 -8.74 5.59
C PHE A 64 -9.63 -8.45 4.15
N LEU A 65 -10.73 -9.06 3.69
CA LEU A 65 -11.21 -8.93 2.31
C LEU A 65 -11.52 -7.48 1.96
N ARG A 66 -12.12 -6.70 2.88
CA ARG A 66 -12.36 -5.27 2.64
C ARG A 66 -11.07 -4.49 2.39
N GLY A 67 -10.05 -4.67 3.22
CA GLY A 67 -8.79 -3.95 3.04
C GLY A 67 -7.98 -4.44 1.85
N PHE A 68 -8.02 -5.74 1.56
CA PHE A 68 -7.41 -6.32 0.36
C PHE A 68 -8.05 -5.77 -0.92
N ASP A 69 -9.38 -5.81 -1.02
CA ASP A 69 -10.13 -5.28 -2.17
C ASP A 69 -9.92 -3.76 -2.30
N HIS A 70 -9.77 -3.04 -1.18
CA HIS A 70 -9.44 -1.62 -1.18
C HIS A 70 -8.04 -1.30 -1.74
N ILE A 71 -7.02 -2.11 -1.40
CA ILE A 71 -5.69 -1.99 -1.99
C ILE A 71 -5.74 -2.18 -3.51
N LEU A 72 -6.47 -3.19 -3.99
CA LEU A 72 -6.62 -3.43 -5.43
C LEU A 72 -7.36 -2.27 -6.12
N ALA A 73 -8.43 -1.75 -5.51
CA ALA A 73 -9.20 -0.63 -6.04
C ALA A 73 -8.41 0.69 -6.08
N ALA A 74 -7.40 0.85 -5.21
CA ALA A 74 -6.57 2.04 -5.16
C ALA A 74 -5.50 2.11 -6.26
N GLN A 75 -5.23 0.99 -6.97
CA GLN A 75 -4.19 0.98 -8.00
C GLN A 75 -4.61 1.80 -9.21
N TYR A 76 -3.72 2.67 -9.67
CA TYR A 76 -3.92 3.42 -10.91
C TYR A 76 -3.89 2.51 -12.14
N PRO A 77 -4.50 2.93 -13.27
CA PRO A 77 -4.42 2.18 -14.53
C PRO A 77 -2.99 1.92 -15.02
N ASN A 78 -2.03 2.77 -14.66
CA ASN A 78 -0.61 2.61 -14.98
C ASN A 78 0.17 1.77 -13.96
N GLY A 79 -0.49 1.23 -12.94
CA GLY A 79 0.09 0.29 -11.98
C GLY A 79 0.60 0.90 -10.67
N GLY A 80 0.66 2.22 -10.53
CA GLY A 80 1.13 2.85 -9.29
C GLY A 80 0.07 2.90 -8.18
N TRP A 81 0.49 3.25 -6.96
CA TRP A 81 -0.41 3.45 -5.81
C TRP A 81 -0.26 4.83 -5.17
N PRO A 82 -1.37 5.45 -4.72
CA PRO A 82 -1.33 6.66 -3.92
C PRO A 82 -0.90 6.37 -2.48
N GLN A 83 -0.61 7.43 -1.70
CA GLN A 83 -0.43 7.31 -0.26
C GLN A 83 -1.78 7.10 0.47
N TYR A 84 -2.85 7.70 -0.04
CA TYR A 84 -4.21 7.63 0.52
C TYR A 84 -5.22 7.33 -0.58
N PHE A 85 -6.23 6.51 -0.27
CA PHE A 85 -7.37 6.26 -1.15
C PHE A 85 -8.67 6.25 -0.32
N PRO A 86 -9.75 6.98 -0.69
CA PRO A 86 -9.93 7.85 -1.86
C PRO A 86 -8.93 9.01 -1.98
N LEU A 87 -8.73 9.50 -3.21
CA LEU A 87 -7.70 10.48 -3.51
C LEU A 87 -8.00 11.85 -2.89
N SER A 88 -6.96 12.49 -2.38
CA SER A 88 -7.00 13.90 -1.98
C SER A 88 -6.59 14.81 -3.15
N ASN A 89 -6.77 16.13 -2.97
CA ASN A 89 -6.26 17.14 -3.90
C ASN A 89 -4.78 17.50 -3.67
N GLY A 90 -4.14 16.95 -2.62
CA GLY A 90 -2.75 17.20 -2.28
C GLY A 90 -1.80 16.14 -2.84
N TYR A 91 -0.52 16.22 -2.46
CA TYR A 91 0.53 15.32 -2.97
C TYR A 91 0.28 13.83 -2.71
N HIS A 92 -0.56 13.49 -1.73
CA HIS A 92 -0.93 12.12 -1.37
C HIS A 92 -1.55 11.31 -2.53
N ARG A 93 -2.00 11.99 -3.60
CA ARG A 93 -2.50 11.39 -4.84
C ARG A 93 -1.41 10.94 -5.81
N HIS A 94 -0.14 11.20 -5.52
CA HIS A 94 0.96 10.83 -6.39
C HIS A 94 1.34 9.36 -6.14
N ILE A 95 1.98 8.74 -7.14
CA ILE A 95 2.59 7.43 -6.97
C ILE A 95 3.62 7.57 -5.86
N THR A 96 3.42 6.82 -4.77
CA THR A 96 4.15 7.05 -3.53
C THR A 96 5.11 5.90 -3.24
N PHE A 97 6.40 6.16 -3.47
CA PHE A 97 7.47 5.27 -3.01
C PHE A 97 7.90 5.57 -1.58
N ASN A 98 7.75 6.83 -1.15
CA ASN A 98 8.07 7.33 0.19
C ASN A 98 7.66 6.37 1.32
N ASP A 99 8.56 6.18 2.29
CA ASP A 99 8.42 5.27 3.42
C ASP A 99 8.14 3.81 3.00
N GLY A 100 8.56 3.45 1.79
CA GLY A 100 8.31 2.16 1.16
C GLY A 100 6.84 1.87 0.84
N THR A 101 5.97 2.88 0.75
CA THR A 101 4.51 2.72 0.63
C THR A 101 4.11 1.76 -0.50
N MET A 102 4.45 2.08 -1.75
CA MET A 102 4.13 1.22 -2.89
C MET A 102 4.83 -0.14 -2.81
N ILE A 103 6.07 -0.19 -2.33
CA ILE A 103 6.84 -1.45 -2.21
C ILE A 103 6.16 -2.42 -1.23
N ARG A 104 5.76 -1.94 -0.04
CA ARG A 104 5.07 -2.77 0.96
C ARG A 104 3.72 -3.28 0.47
N VAL A 105 2.99 -2.45 -0.31
CA VAL A 105 1.75 -2.88 -0.96
C VAL A 105 2.02 -4.01 -1.94
N MET A 106 3.05 -3.87 -2.79
CA MET A 106 3.41 -4.89 -3.78
C MET A 106 3.90 -6.18 -3.13
N GLU A 107 4.73 -6.11 -2.09
CA GLU A 107 5.14 -7.27 -1.29
C GLU A 107 3.93 -7.99 -0.67
N PHE A 108 2.99 -7.24 -0.11
CA PHE A 108 1.76 -7.80 0.45
C PHE A 108 0.92 -8.51 -0.62
N LEU A 109 0.73 -7.89 -1.79
CA LEU A 109 -0.04 -8.51 -2.89
C LEU A 109 0.67 -9.74 -3.45
N ARG A 110 1.99 -9.71 -3.60
CA ARG A 110 2.78 -10.88 -4.02
C ARG A 110 2.59 -12.05 -3.05
N ASP A 111 2.69 -11.80 -1.75
CA ASP A 111 2.46 -12.83 -0.73
C ASP A 111 1.02 -13.32 -0.77
N ALA A 112 0.04 -12.43 -0.88
CA ALA A 112 -1.37 -12.78 -0.96
C ALA A 112 -1.71 -13.66 -2.18
N GLY A 113 -1.03 -13.45 -3.30
CA GLY A 113 -1.19 -14.26 -4.51
C GLY A 113 -0.48 -15.62 -4.43
N SER A 114 0.64 -15.72 -3.72
CA SER A 114 1.57 -16.86 -3.84
C SER A 114 1.73 -17.73 -2.58
N SER A 115 1.49 -17.20 -1.39
CA SER A 115 1.71 -17.92 -0.12
C SER A 115 0.48 -18.69 0.35
N GLU A 116 0.71 -19.81 1.04
CA GLU A 116 -0.32 -20.62 1.70
C GLU A 116 -0.99 -19.87 2.88
N ASP A 117 -0.31 -18.83 3.41
CA ASP A 117 -0.86 -17.95 4.45
C ASP A 117 -2.16 -17.25 4.02
N PHE A 118 -2.48 -17.26 2.73
CA PHE A 118 -3.63 -16.60 2.13
C PHE A 118 -4.55 -17.57 1.36
N ASP A 119 -4.48 -18.89 1.61
CA ASP A 119 -5.31 -19.91 0.93
C ASP A 119 -6.82 -19.75 1.10
N PHE A 120 -7.26 -18.90 2.03
CA PHE A 120 -8.65 -18.55 2.20
C PHE A 120 -9.17 -17.53 1.18
N LEU A 121 -8.29 -16.90 0.40
CA LEU A 121 -8.62 -16.10 -0.77
C LEU A 121 -9.04 -17.01 -1.92
N ASP A 122 -10.07 -16.58 -2.65
CA ASP A 122 -10.44 -17.24 -3.89
C ASP A 122 -9.36 -17.03 -4.98
N LYS A 123 -9.44 -17.85 -6.03
CA LYS A 123 -8.47 -17.84 -7.13
C LYS A 123 -8.45 -16.49 -7.87
N ASP A 124 -9.60 -15.84 -8.01
CA ASP A 124 -9.72 -14.59 -8.74
C ASP A 124 -8.97 -13.46 -8.02
N ARG A 125 -9.12 -13.36 -6.70
CA ARG A 125 -8.37 -12.40 -5.86
C ARG A 125 -6.88 -12.67 -5.88
N ARG A 126 -6.46 -13.94 -5.86
CA ARG A 126 -5.03 -14.30 -5.95
C ARG A 126 -4.45 -13.92 -7.30
N SER A 127 -5.17 -14.16 -8.41
CA SER A 127 -4.76 -13.73 -9.75
C SER A 127 -4.67 -12.21 -9.84
N ALA A 128 -5.71 -11.51 -9.37
CA ALA A 128 -5.74 -10.05 -9.38
C ALA A 128 -4.60 -9.42 -8.58
N ALA A 129 -4.17 -10.05 -7.47
CA ALA A 129 -3.01 -9.62 -6.69
C ALA A 129 -1.71 -9.71 -7.51
N LEU A 130 -1.47 -10.83 -8.19
CA LEU A 130 -0.27 -11.03 -9.00
C LEU A 130 -0.26 -10.12 -10.22
N GLU A 131 -1.39 -9.98 -10.91
CA GLU A 131 -1.53 -9.04 -12.03
C GLU A 131 -1.31 -7.59 -11.59
N ALA A 132 -1.78 -7.22 -10.39
CA ALA A 132 -1.50 -5.89 -9.83
C ALA A 132 -0.02 -5.70 -9.54
N VAL A 133 0.69 -6.72 -9.06
CA VAL A 133 2.14 -6.68 -8.88
C VAL A 133 2.86 -6.49 -10.21
N ASP A 134 2.46 -7.19 -11.27
CA ASP A 134 3.06 -7.05 -12.60
C ASP A 134 2.90 -5.62 -13.15
N ARG A 135 1.71 -5.03 -13.02
CA ARG A 135 1.49 -3.62 -13.35
C ARG A 135 2.31 -2.67 -12.49
N GLY A 136 2.49 -2.99 -11.21
CA GLY A 136 3.34 -2.21 -10.31
C GLY A 136 4.81 -2.22 -10.72
N ILE A 137 5.33 -3.36 -11.20
CA ILE A 137 6.70 -3.46 -11.74
C ILE A 137 6.84 -2.61 -13.00
N ASP A 138 5.89 -2.68 -13.92
CA ASP A 138 5.87 -1.83 -15.12
C ASP A 138 5.83 -0.33 -14.76
N CYS A 139 5.03 0.04 -13.75
CA CYS A 139 5.01 1.41 -13.22
C CYS A 139 6.38 1.83 -12.66
N ILE A 140 7.04 0.98 -11.87
CA ILE A 140 8.38 1.26 -11.32
C ILE A 140 9.37 1.53 -12.45
N ILE A 141 9.41 0.67 -13.46
CA ILE A 141 10.33 0.83 -14.60
C ILE A 141 10.07 2.15 -15.33
N LYS A 142 8.79 2.49 -15.58
CA LYS A 142 8.41 3.74 -16.25
C LYS A 142 8.66 4.99 -15.41
N CYS A 143 8.68 4.88 -14.09
CA CYS A 143 9.04 5.97 -13.19
C CYS A 143 10.56 6.16 -13.05
N GLN A 144 11.40 5.25 -13.56
CA GLN A 144 12.85 5.38 -13.40
C GLN A 144 13.36 6.67 -14.05
N VAL A 145 14.07 7.48 -13.27
CA VAL A 145 14.57 8.78 -13.74
C VAL A 145 15.75 8.56 -14.67
N ILE A 146 15.67 9.12 -15.88
CA ILE A 146 16.74 9.10 -16.86
C ILE A 146 17.49 10.44 -16.80
N VAL A 147 18.80 10.40 -16.54
CA VAL A 147 19.67 11.58 -16.54
C VAL A 147 20.67 11.44 -17.69
N ASN A 148 20.64 12.37 -18.65
CA ASN A 148 21.52 12.35 -19.84
C ASN A 148 21.47 11.01 -20.61
N GLY A 149 20.29 10.42 -20.74
CA GLY A 149 20.09 9.13 -21.43
C GLY A 149 20.44 7.89 -20.59
N VAL A 150 20.88 8.07 -19.33
CA VAL A 150 21.26 6.96 -18.44
C VAL A 150 20.16 6.72 -17.40
N PRO A 151 19.62 5.50 -17.27
CA PRO A 151 18.74 5.14 -16.17
C PRO A 151 19.46 5.29 -14.83
N THR A 152 18.83 6.00 -13.89
CA THR A 152 19.38 6.23 -12.56
C THR A 152 18.52 5.51 -11.52
N VAL A 153 17.74 6.27 -10.75
CA VAL A 153 16.95 5.79 -9.62
C VAL A 153 15.57 6.45 -9.64
N TRP A 154 14.88 6.54 -8.51
CA TRP A 154 13.53 7.09 -8.40
C TRP A 154 13.46 8.30 -7.47
N CYS A 155 12.42 9.11 -7.64
CA CYS A 155 12.00 10.09 -6.64
C CYS A 155 11.14 9.40 -5.57
N ALA A 156 11.00 10.03 -4.40
CA ALA A 156 10.11 9.53 -3.35
C ALA A 156 8.62 9.55 -3.80
N GLN A 157 8.26 10.45 -4.72
CA GLN A 157 6.93 10.53 -5.31
C GLN A 157 6.99 10.87 -6.80
N HIS A 158 6.10 10.28 -7.58
CA HIS A 158 5.95 10.51 -9.02
C HIS A 158 4.52 10.90 -9.36
N HIS A 159 4.33 11.81 -10.31
CA HIS A 159 3.00 12.23 -10.73
C HIS A 159 2.19 11.02 -11.24
N ALA A 160 0.92 10.89 -10.83
CA ALA A 160 0.11 9.70 -11.09
C ALA A 160 -0.21 9.46 -12.57
N GLU A 161 -0.07 10.48 -13.42
CA GLU A 161 -0.32 10.36 -14.86
C GLU A 161 0.97 10.45 -15.68
N SER A 162 1.68 11.58 -15.62
CA SER A 162 2.92 11.82 -16.36
C SER A 162 4.16 11.07 -15.85
N LEU A 163 4.10 10.42 -14.67
CA LEU A 163 5.19 9.63 -14.07
C LEU A 163 6.47 10.42 -13.74
N VAL A 164 6.50 11.73 -13.92
CA VAL A 164 7.67 12.54 -13.57
C VAL A 164 7.80 12.73 -12.06
N PRO A 165 9.03 12.88 -11.51
CA PRO A 165 9.24 13.31 -10.13
C PRO A 165 8.44 14.55 -9.76
N VAL A 166 7.81 14.55 -8.59
CA VAL A 166 7.02 15.68 -8.07
C VAL A 166 7.34 15.93 -6.60
N LEU A 167 6.98 17.12 -6.12
CA LEU A 167 7.15 17.48 -4.72
C LEU A 167 6.11 16.81 -3.83
N ALA A 168 6.46 16.58 -2.57
CA ALA A 168 5.51 16.16 -1.53
C ALA A 168 5.22 17.29 -0.54
N ARG A 169 5.90 17.34 0.60
CA ARG A 169 5.88 18.49 1.49
C ARG A 169 6.73 19.63 0.91
N SER A 170 6.60 20.84 1.45
CA SER A 170 7.31 22.03 0.94
C SER A 170 8.84 21.91 0.96
N TYR A 171 9.38 20.99 1.75
CA TYR A 171 10.80 20.67 1.88
C TYR A 171 11.20 19.36 1.19
N GLU A 172 10.29 18.68 0.50
CA GLU A 172 10.51 17.44 -0.24
C GLU A 172 10.40 17.71 -1.73
N HIS A 173 11.49 18.21 -2.32
CA HIS A 173 11.53 18.59 -3.72
C HIS A 173 11.68 17.36 -4.65
N PRO A 174 11.27 17.48 -5.93
CA PRO A 174 11.55 16.46 -6.93
C PRO A 174 13.06 16.20 -6.99
N SER A 175 13.48 14.99 -6.66
CA SER A 175 14.88 14.65 -6.46
C SER A 175 15.11 13.16 -6.64
N LEU A 176 16.37 12.75 -6.83
CA LEU A 176 16.76 11.35 -6.78
C LEU A 176 16.82 10.92 -5.31
N SER A 177 15.85 10.11 -4.88
CA SER A 177 15.74 9.69 -3.48
C SER A 177 16.65 8.49 -3.20
N GLY A 178 17.73 8.71 -2.45
CA GLY A 178 18.65 7.63 -2.08
C GLY A 178 17.99 6.55 -1.22
N ALA A 179 17.17 6.94 -0.24
CA ALA A 179 16.53 6.02 0.71
C ALA A 179 15.49 5.13 0.01
N GLU A 180 14.55 5.73 -0.72
CA GLU A 180 13.46 4.97 -1.37
C GLU A 180 13.99 4.09 -2.49
N SER A 181 14.98 4.58 -3.25
CA SER A 181 15.54 3.83 -4.37
C SER A 181 16.27 2.56 -3.94
N ALA A 182 16.86 2.53 -2.74
CA ALA A 182 17.46 1.31 -2.21
C ALA A 182 16.39 0.23 -2.01
N GLY A 183 15.23 0.59 -1.44
CA GLY A 183 14.09 -0.31 -1.27
C GLY A 183 13.53 -0.81 -2.59
N ILE A 184 13.35 0.09 -3.56
CA ILE A 184 12.86 -0.27 -4.91
C ILE A 184 13.83 -1.25 -5.59
N LEU A 185 15.14 -0.98 -5.53
CA LEU A 185 16.15 -1.85 -6.15
C LEU A 185 16.15 -3.23 -5.51
N MET A 186 16.13 -3.32 -4.17
CA MET A 186 16.06 -4.60 -3.45
C MET A 186 14.80 -5.39 -3.82
N TYR A 187 13.68 -4.72 -4.08
CA TYR A 187 12.45 -5.38 -4.51
C TYR A 187 12.52 -5.94 -5.95
N LEU A 188 13.30 -5.32 -6.83
CA LEU A 188 13.44 -5.73 -8.24
C LEU A 188 14.48 -6.84 -8.47
N MET A 189 15.35 -7.12 -7.49
CA MET A 189 16.37 -8.17 -7.52
C MET A 189 15.79 -9.55 -7.21
#